data_AF-J9AEG2-F1
#
_entry.id   AF-J9AEG2-F1
#
_cell.length_a   1.000
_cell.length_b   1.000
_cell.length_c   1.000
_cell.angle_alpha   90.00
_cell.angle_beta   90.00
_cell.angle_gamma   90.00
#
_symmetry.space_group_name_H-M   'P 1'
#
loop_
_entity.id
_entity.type
_entity.pdbx_description
1 polymer ?
#
loop_
_entity_poly.entity_id
_entity_poly.type
_entity_poly.pdbx_seq_one_letter_code
_entity_poly.pdbx_strand_id
1 'polypeptide(L)'
;MNETVDEGVKVRIWNPTVANLSLMALGSSAPEILLSIIEITANHFRIGELGPGTIIGSAAFNLLCITAICVIAVSSPTVKRIQEKFVFATTTLFSCLAYIWLLIVRF
;
A
#
# COMPACT_ATOMS: atom_id res chain seq x y z
N MET A 1 17.80 -52.78 11.87
CA MET A 1 16.77 -51.81 11.46
C MET A 1 17.21 -50.46 11.97
N ASN A 2 17.87 -49.66 11.13
CA ASN A 2 18.23 -48.28 11.47
C ASN A 2 17.60 -47.40 10.39
N GLU A 3 16.47 -46.80 10.71
CA GLU A 3 15.77 -45.86 9.84
C GLU A 3 16.65 -44.62 9.68
N THR A 4 17.23 -44.45 8.50
CA THR A 4 17.81 -43.18 8.06
C THR A 4 16.65 -42.22 7.88
N VAL A 5 16.28 -41.51 8.95
CA VAL A 5 15.40 -40.35 8.88
C VAL A 5 16.14 -39.33 8.01
N ASP A 6 15.68 -39.19 6.77
CA ASP A 6 16.09 -38.12 5.85
C ASP A 6 15.74 -36.80 6.55
N GLU A 7 16.74 -36.18 7.20
CA GLU A 7 16.61 -34.83 7.74
C GLU A 7 16.48 -33.88 6.55
N GLY A 8 15.25 -33.75 6.04
CA GLY A 8 14.91 -32.90 4.93
C GLY A 8 15.51 -31.52 5.13
N VAL A 9 16.36 -31.11 4.19
CA VAL A 9 17.05 -29.82 4.20
C VAL A 9 15.99 -28.71 4.29
N LYS A 10 15.87 -28.05 5.45
CA LYS A 10 15.01 -26.87 5.62
C LYS A 10 15.62 -25.68 4.88
N VAL A 11 15.34 -25.60 3.58
CA VAL A 11 15.65 -24.41 2.78
C VAL A 11 14.67 -23.31 3.17
N ARG A 12 15.17 -22.21 3.73
CA ARG A 12 14.36 -21.01 3.96
C ARG A 12 14.06 -20.36 2.61
N ILE A 13 12.86 -20.61 2.10
CA ILE A 13 12.39 -20.06 0.80
C ILE A 13 12.07 -18.56 0.92
N TRP A 14 11.70 -18.10 2.13
CA TRP A 14 11.16 -16.76 2.34
C TRP A 14 12.04 -15.90 3.26
N ASN A 15 12.28 -14.66 2.85
CA ASN A 15 12.95 -13.65 3.68
C ASN A 15 11.95 -13.05 4.70
N PRO A 16 12.11 -13.32 6.01
CA PRO A 16 11.15 -12.88 7.03
C PRO A 16 10.95 -11.36 7.08
N THR A 17 11.98 -10.58 6.74
CA THR A 17 11.89 -9.11 6.71
C THR A 17 10.97 -8.64 5.58
N VAL A 18 11.12 -9.22 4.39
CA VAL A 18 10.25 -8.92 3.24
C VAL A 18 8.81 -9.36 3.55
N ALA A 19 8.65 -10.45 4.32
CA ALA A 19 7.33 -11.03 4.62
C ALA A 19 6.55 -10.09 5.51
N ASN A 20 7.23 -9.63 6.55
CA ASN A 20 6.65 -8.73 7.53
C ASN A 20 6.31 -7.37 6.92
N LEU A 21 7.21 -6.80 6.10
CA LEU A 21 6.96 -5.55 5.38
C LEU A 21 5.76 -5.67 4.43
N SER A 22 5.70 -6.75 3.65
CA SER A 22 4.61 -6.98 2.69
C SER A 22 3.28 -7.19 3.40
N LEU A 23 3.27 -7.98 4.49
CA LEU A 23 2.08 -8.24 5.28
C LEU A 23 1.57 -6.97 5.97
N MET A 24 2.47 -6.12 6.47
CA MET A 24 2.11 -4.83 7.08
C MET A 24 1.51 -3.87 6.04
N ALA A 25 2.08 -3.81 4.84
CA ALA A 25 1.55 -3.00 3.74
C ALA A 25 0.17 -3.50 3.27
N LEU A 26 0.01 -4.82 3.12
CA LEU A 26 -1.28 -5.45 2.80
C LEU A 26 -2.32 -5.22 3.90
N GLY A 27 -1.93 -5.39 5.16
CA GLY A 27 -2.80 -5.20 6.32
C GLY A 27 -3.31 -3.76 6.42
N SER A 28 -2.49 -2.77 6.05
CA SER A 28 -2.92 -1.37 5.98
C SER A 28 -3.89 -1.07 4.84
N SER A 29 -3.94 -1.89 3.77
CA SER A 29 -4.82 -1.67 2.60
C SER A 29 -6.05 -2.60 2.60
N ALA A 30 -6.10 -3.56 3.53
CA ALA A 30 -7.18 -4.53 3.67
C ALA A 30 -8.57 -3.90 3.93
N PRO A 31 -8.73 -2.86 4.80
CA PRO A 31 -10.05 -2.27 5.01
C PRO A 31 -10.58 -1.53 3.78
N GLU A 32 -9.74 -0.91 2.96
CA GLU A 32 -10.13 -0.23 1.72
C GLU A 32 -10.58 -1.22 0.64
N ILE A 33 -9.87 -2.35 0.52
CA ILE A 33 -10.26 -3.45 -0.38
C ILE A 33 -11.60 -4.02 0.07
N LEU A 34 -11.77 -4.26 1.38
CA LEU A 34 -13.02 -4.77 1.94
C LEU A 34 -14.19 -3.80 1.70
N LEU A 35 -13.99 -2.50 1.90
CA LEU A 35 -15.01 -1.49 1.64
C LEU A 35 -15.45 -1.50 0.16
N SER A 36 -14.49 -1.61 -0.76
CA SER A 36 -14.77 -1.71 -2.20
C SER A 36 -15.59 -2.96 -2.54
N ILE A 37 -15.27 -4.10 -1.94
CA ILE A 37 -16.02 -5.35 -2.13
C ILE A 37 -17.44 -5.24 -1.56
N ILE A 38 -17.58 -4.69 -0.36
CA ILE A 38 -18.88 -4.50 0.30
C ILE A 38 -19.76 -3.58 -0.54
N GLU A 39 -19.22 -2.49 -1.05
CA GLU A 39 -19.99 -1.54 -1.87
C GLU A 39 -20.47 -2.19 -3.18
N ILE A 40 -19.60 -2.92 -3.90
CA ILE A 40 -19.97 -3.62 -5.13
C ILE A 40 -21.06 -4.67 -4.85
N THR A 41 -20.91 -5.42 -3.75
CA THR A 41 -21.85 -6.49 -3.38
C THR A 41 -23.20 -5.91 -2.94
N ALA A 42 -23.20 -4.79 -2.21
CA ALA A 42 -24.40 -4.11 -1.76
C ALA A 42 -25.15 -3.39 -2.91
N ASN A 43 -24.44 -2.91 -3.95
CA ASN A 43 -25.02 -2.21 -5.09
C ASN A 43 -25.36 -3.13 -6.28
N HIS A 44 -25.70 -4.40 -6.06
CA HIS A 44 -26.04 -5.36 -7.13
C HIS A 44 -24.96 -5.44 -8.24
N PHE A 45 -23.67 -5.49 -7.86
CA PHE A 45 -22.51 -5.47 -8.77
C PHE A 45 -22.35 -4.19 -9.59
N ARG A 46 -22.96 -3.08 -9.15
CA ARG A 46 -22.67 -1.75 -9.68
C ARG A 46 -21.56 -1.09 -8.88
N ILE A 47 -20.65 -0.44 -9.60
CA ILE A 47 -19.55 0.32 -9.02
C ILE A 47 -20.18 1.56 -8.38
N GLY A 48 -20.12 1.64 -7.06
CA GLY A 48 -20.48 2.85 -6.34
C GLY A 48 -19.32 3.86 -6.35
N GLU A 49 -19.63 5.11 -6.06
CA GLU A 49 -18.64 6.19 -6.08
C GLU A 49 -17.71 6.18 -4.85
N LEU A 50 -18.06 5.47 -3.76
CA LEU A 50 -17.25 5.49 -2.55
C LEU A 50 -15.96 4.70 -2.72
N GLY A 51 -15.97 3.57 -3.42
CA GLY A 51 -14.83 2.68 -3.61
C GLY A 51 -13.64 3.37 -4.30
N PRO A 52 -13.83 3.92 -5.52
CA PRO A 52 -12.78 4.68 -6.20
C PRO A 52 -12.32 5.91 -5.39
N GLY A 53 -13.25 6.59 -4.72
CA GLY A 53 -12.98 7.72 -3.82
C GLY A 53 -12.06 7.36 -2.66
N THR A 54 -12.36 6.26 -1.97
CA THR A 54 -11.57 5.78 -0.84
C THR A 54 -10.19 5.27 -1.26
N ILE A 55 -10.08 4.56 -2.39
CA ILE A 55 -8.79 4.06 -2.89
C ILE A 55 -7.85 5.23 -3.22
N ILE A 56 -8.33 6.21 -3.99
CA ILE A 56 -7.51 7.36 -4.42
C ILE A 56 -7.15 8.24 -3.21
N GLY A 57 -8.09 8.41 -2.28
CA GLY A 57 -7.85 9.12 -1.02
C GLY A 57 -6.79 8.48 -0.13
N SER A 58 -6.84 7.15 0.06
CA SER A 58 -5.84 6.40 0.85
C SER A 58 -4.45 6.48 0.21
N ALA A 59 -4.36 6.39 -1.12
CA ALA A 59 -3.10 6.56 -1.84
C ALA A 59 -2.46 7.95 -1.61
N ALA A 60 -3.26 9.03 -1.64
CA ALA A 60 -2.76 10.37 -1.34
C ALA A 60 -2.39 10.57 0.14
N PHE A 61 -3.15 9.98 1.07
CA PHE A 61 -2.81 10.04 2.50
C PHE A 61 -1.48 9.36 2.81
N ASN A 62 -1.23 8.19 2.22
CA ASN A 62 0.05 7.48 2.34
C ASN A 62 1.22 8.29 1.76
N LEU A 63 0.98 9.02 0.67
CA LEU A 63 2.01 9.78 -0.01
C LEU A 63 2.33 11.10 0.68
N LEU A 64 1.32 11.81 1.21
CA LEU A 64 1.50 13.15 1.80
C LEU A 64 1.63 13.09 3.32
N CYS A 65 0.65 12.50 4.01
CA CYS A 65 0.57 12.54 5.46
C CYS A 65 1.58 11.58 6.11
N ILE A 66 1.61 10.32 5.69
CA ILE A 66 2.53 9.33 6.28
C ILE A 66 3.98 9.72 6.00
N THR A 67 4.32 10.12 4.77
CA THR A 67 5.70 10.54 4.46
C THR A 67 6.11 11.79 5.25
N ALA A 68 5.24 12.78 5.40
CA ALA A 68 5.53 13.98 6.20
C ALA A 68 5.78 13.60 7.66
N ILE A 69 4.95 12.74 8.24
CA ILE A 69 5.13 12.25 9.62
C ILE A 69 6.44 11.46 9.74
N CYS A 70 6.76 10.56 8.81
CA CYS A 70 8.02 9.81 8.83
C CYS A 70 9.24 10.74 8.76
N VAL A 71 9.19 11.79 7.94
CA VAL A 71 10.26 12.79 7.83
C VAL A 71 10.41 13.58 9.12
N ILE A 72 9.32 13.90 9.82
CA ILE A 72 9.38 14.64 11.09
C ILE A 72 9.82 13.73 12.24
N ALA A 73 9.22 12.55 12.38
CA ALA A 73 9.37 11.65 13.53
C ALA A 73 10.76 11.02 13.66
N VAL A 74 11.46 10.78 12.54
CA VAL A 74 12.82 10.19 12.58
C VAL A 74 13.84 11.27 12.91
N SER A 75 14.09 11.58 14.18
CA SER A 75 15.08 12.59 14.57
C SER A 75 16.49 12.25 14.07
N SER A 76 17.10 13.13 13.28
CA SER A 76 18.48 13.01 12.80
C SER A 76 19.21 14.35 12.93
N PRO A 77 20.47 14.39 13.38
CA PRO A 77 21.27 15.62 13.48
C PRO A 77 21.69 16.17 12.10
N THR A 78 21.43 15.45 11.01
CA THR A 78 21.78 15.83 9.64
C THR A 78 20.55 16.18 8.79
N VAL A 79 20.76 16.97 7.74
CA VAL A 79 19.72 17.36 6.78
C VAL A 79 19.14 16.12 6.10
N LYS A 80 17.85 15.84 6.31
CA LYS A 80 17.16 14.70 5.69
C LYS A 80 16.88 15.02 4.24
N ARG A 81 17.36 14.17 3.34
CA ARG A 81 17.14 14.30 1.90
C ARG A 81 16.49 13.05 1.36
N ILE A 82 15.37 13.21 0.65
CA ILE A 82 14.74 12.11 -0.10
C ILE A 82 15.68 11.78 -1.26
N GLN A 83 16.30 10.60 -1.20
CA GLN A 83 17.24 10.09 -2.22
C GLN A 83 16.47 9.69 -3.50
N GLU A 84 15.32 9.04 -3.33
CA GLU A 84 14.48 8.51 -4.41
C GLU A 84 13.46 9.54 -4.95
N LYS A 85 13.96 10.64 -5.49
CA LYS A 85 13.11 11.73 -6.01
C LYS A 85 12.19 11.28 -7.15
N PHE A 86 12.66 10.33 -7.97
CA PHE A 86 11.89 9.83 -9.12
C PHE A 86 10.66 9.04 -8.67
N VAL A 87 10.81 8.14 -7.71
CA VAL A 87 9.68 7.36 -7.16
C VAL A 87 8.64 8.29 -6.53
N PHE A 88 9.09 9.32 -5.81
CA PHE A 88 8.19 10.32 -5.24
C PHE A 88 7.46 11.12 -6.32
N ALA A 89 8.17 11.55 -7.37
CA ALA A 89 7.60 12.31 -8.48
C ALA A 89 6.58 11.49 -9.27
N THR A 90 6.89 10.23 -9.61
CA THR A 90 5.98 9.34 -10.35
C THR A 90 4.72 9.08 -9.52
N THR A 91 4.88 8.77 -8.24
CA THR A 91 3.73 8.47 -7.37
C THR A 91 2.84 9.71 -7.19
N THR A 92 3.44 10.90 -7.04
CA THR A 92 2.70 12.17 -6.96
C THR A 92 1.94 12.45 -8.26
N LEU A 93 2.58 12.23 -9.41
CA LEU A 93 1.96 12.43 -10.72
C LEU A 93 0.74 11.51 -10.92
N PHE A 94 0.89 10.21 -10.66
CA PHE A 94 -0.23 9.26 -10.75
C PHE A 94 -1.35 9.58 -9.77
N SER A 95 -1.01 10.03 -8.55
CA SER A 95 -2.00 10.47 -7.58
C SER A 95 -2.78 11.69 -8.10
N CYS A 96 -2.10 12.72 -8.61
CA CYS A 96 -2.74 13.89 -9.22
C CYS A 96 -3.62 13.52 -10.44
N LEU A 97 -3.14 12.66 -11.33
CA LEU A 97 -3.91 12.17 -12.48
C LEU A 97 -5.15 11.38 -12.05
N ALA A 98 -5.04 10.57 -10.99
CA ALA A 98 -6.18 9.84 -10.44
C ALA A 98 -7.24 10.79 -9.84
N TYR A 99 -6.82 11.86 -9.15
CA TYR A 99 -7.75 12.90 -8.69
C TYR A 99 -8.42 13.63 -9.85
N ILE A 100 -7.67 13.97 -10.91
CA ILE A 100 -8.23 14.59 -12.11
C ILE A 100 -9.25 13.64 -12.79
N TRP A 101 -8.92 12.35 -12.91
CA TRP A 101 -9.81 11.33 -13.42
C TRP A 101 -11.11 11.22 -12.60
N LEU A 102 -10.99 11.23 -11.27
CA LEU A 102 -12.14 11.18 -10.36
C LEU A 102 -13.03 12.42 -10.52
N LEU A 103 -12.42 13.61 -10.66
CA LEU A 103 -13.16 14.83 -10.95
C LEU A 103 -13.90 14.75 -12.30
N ILE A 104 -13.30 14.16 -13.34
CA ILE A 104 -13.94 14.00 -14.66
C ILE A 104 -15.11 13.01 -14.60
N VAL A 105 -14.97 11.89 -13.90
CA VAL A 105 -16.06 10.89 -13.76
C VAL A 105 -17.23 11.41 -12.92
N ARG A 106 -16.96 12.37 -12.02
CA ARG A 106 -17.94 13.01 -11.15
C ARG A 106 -18.77 14.10 -11.86
N PHE A 107 -18.40 14.51 -13.09
CA PHE A 107 -19.10 15.51 -13.91
C PHE A 107 -19.79 14.90 -15.13
#